data_AF-A0AAU8WUZ1-F1
#
_entry.id   AF-A0AAU8WUZ1-F1
#
_cell.length_a   1.000
_cell.length_b   1.000
_cell.length_c   1.000
_cell.angle_alpha   90.00
_cell.angle_beta   90.00
_cell.angle_gamma   90.00
#
_symmetry.space_group_name_H-M   'P 1'
#
loop_
_entity.id
_entity.type
_entity.pdbx_description
1 polymer ?
#
loop_
_entity_poly.entity_id
_entity_poly.type
_entity_poly.pdbx_seq_one_letter_code
_entity_poly.pdbx_strand_id
1 'polypeptide(L)'
;MAKTSGFDWAVLGVITLVGCGVAYLAMPTKQQVNISIRGNHDGVDRTVAVKQGFGQLAQLCPAIVKAKSVTVTYEQGEFLLWRNEQLGWQNDYYFQAVDHRGETHQFYLRDDGKNEMLINGKQSSLDWCGIKQKMDGYYVIAF
;
A
#
# COMPACT_ATOMS: atom_id res chain seq x y z
N MET A 1 30.86 12.74 -3.15
CA MET A 1 30.16 13.24 -1.94
C MET A 1 29.07 12.23 -1.62
N ALA A 2 29.27 11.36 -0.62
CA ALA A 2 28.30 10.33 -0.26
C ALA A 2 27.18 10.98 0.56
N LYS A 3 25.96 11.01 0.01
CA LYS A 3 24.78 11.50 0.73
C LYS A 3 24.10 10.30 1.36
N THR A 4 24.40 10.04 2.63
CA THR A 4 23.68 9.06 3.45
C THR A 4 22.25 9.54 3.61
N SER A 5 21.32 8.93 2.89
CA SER A 5 19.87 9.07 3.11
C SER A 5 19.52 8.36 4.43
N GLY A 6 19.44 9.14 5.51
CA GLY A 6 18.90 8.67 6.78
C GLY A 6 17.41 8.36 6.62
N PHE A 7 17.05 7.09 6.78
CA PHE A 7 15.66 6.65 6.91
C PHE A 7 15.26 6.76 8.39
N ASP A 8 14.67 7.89 8.79
CA ASP A 8 14.08 8.03 10.12
C ASP A 8 12.59 7.64 10.14
N TRP A 9 12.18 7.04 11.25
CA TRP A 9 10.87 6.43 11.42
C TRP A 9 9.88 7.43 12.02
N ALA A 10 8.85 7.83 11.27
CA ALA A 10 7.69 8.54 11.82
C ALA A 10 6.49 7.58 11.92
N VAL A 11 6.11 7.22 13.15
CA VAL A 11 4.88 6.45 13.41
C VAL A 11 3.70 7.43 13.39
N LEU A 12 3.03 7.53 12.24
CA LEU A 12 1.76 8.24 12.15
C LEU A 12 0.64 7.32 12.66
N GLY A 13 -0.16 7.86 13.57
CA GLY A 13 -1.13 7.11 14.36
C GLY A 13 -2.20 6.36 13.55
N VAL A 14 -2.81 5.42 14.25
CA VAL A 14 -3.96 4.61 13.87
C VAL A 14 -4.97 5.35 12.97
N ILE A 15 -5.24 4.80 11.78
CA ILE A 15 -6.30 5.29 10.90
C ILE A 15 -7.54 4.40 11.11
N THR A 16 -8.60 4.97 11.70
CA THR A 16 -9.91 4.32 11.78
C THR A 16 -10.73 4.64 10.53
N LEU A 17 -11.01 3.64 9.69
CA LEU A 17 -11.99 3.76 8.63
C LEU A 17 -13.40 3.71 9.26
N VAL A 18 -14.03 4.88 9.41
CA VAL A 18 -15.43 4.95 9.84
C VAL A 18 -16.30 4.81 8.59
N GLY A 19 -16.84 3.61 8.38
CA GLY A 19 -17.88 3.38 7.38
C GLY A 19 -19.18 4.07 7.79
N CYS A 20 -19.63 5.03 7.00
CA CYS A 20 -21.01 5.54 7.08
C CYS A 20 -21.98 4.46 6.56
N GLY A 21 -22.92 4.05 7.40
CA GLY A 21 -24.01 3.14 7.02
C GLY A 21 -24.67 2.51 8.24
N VAL A 22 -25.85 3.01 8.59
CA VAL A 22 -26.60 2.65 9.80
C VAL A 22 -27.19 1.24 9.67
N ALA A 23 -26.78 0.31 10.54
CA ALA A 23 -27.60 -0.78 11.09
C ALA A 23 -26.82 -1.44 12.24
N TYR A 24 -27.38 -1.39 13.45
CA TYR A 24 -26.82 -2.04 14.63
C TYR A 24 -26.98 -3.57 14.50
N LEU A 25 -25.95 -4.23 13.98
CA LEU A 25 -25.66 -5.63 14.23
C LEU A 25 -24.20 -5.68 14.67
N ALA A 26 -23.95 -6.32 15.80
CA ALA A 26 -22.67 -6.38 16.50
C ALA A 26 -21.48 -6.55 15.54
N MET A 27 -20.84 -5.44 15.18
CA MET A 27 -19.59 -5.45 14.43
C MET A 27 -18.48 -5.86 15.41
N PRO A 28 -17.66 -6.87 15.10
CA PRO A 28 -16.52 -7.20 15.95
C PRO A 28 -15.61 -5.96 16.02
N THR A 29 -15.15 -5.65 17.22
CA THR A 29 -14.14 -4.62 17.58
C THR A 29 -13.43 -4.05 16.36
N LYS A 30 -13.70 -2.78 16.02
CA LYS A 30 -13.07 -2.01 14.92
C LYS A 30 -11.60 -2.39 14.81
N GLN A 31 -11.26 -3.25 13.86
CA GLN A 31 -9.88 -3.66 13.63
C GLN A 31 -9.13 -2.44 13.11
N GLN A 32 -8.26 -1.90 13.95
CA GLN A 32 -7.46 -0.72 13.64
C GLN A 32 -6.23 -1.16 12.86
N VAL A 33 -6.17 -0.86 11.56
CA VAL A 33 -4.94 -1.05 10.78
C VAL A 33 -3.96 0.05 11.15
N ASN A 34 -2.79 -0.33 11.64
CA ASN A 34 -1.72 0.63 11.88
C ASN A 34 -1.08 0.99 10.53
N ILE A 35 -1.21 2.24 10.10
CA ILE A 35 -0.66 2.76 8.85
C ILE A 35 0.48 3.72 9.17
N SER A 36 1.72 3.31 8.91
CA SER A 36 2.90 4.17 9.07
C SER A 36 3.36 4.71 7.73
N ILE A 37 3.69 5.99 7.63
CA ILE A 37 4.17 6.63 6.40
C ILE A 37 5.67 6.87 6.50
N ARG A 38 6.42 6.37 5.53
CA ARG A 38 7.83 6.67 5.29
C ARG A 38 7.93 7.59 4.07
N GLY A 39 8.62 8.70 4.22
CA GLY A 39 8.82 9.65 3.14
C GLY A 39 10.22 10.23 3.19
N ASN A 40 10.65 10.79 2.06
CA ASN A 40 11.80 11.66 2.04
C ASN A 40 11.50 12.92 2.87
N HIS A 41 12.50 13.49 3.54
CA HIS A 41 12.38 14.77 4.25
C HIS A 41 12.25 15.96 3.28
N ASP A 42 11.22 15.93 2.43
CA ASP A 42 10.89 16.98 1.46
C ASP A 42 9.84 17.96 1.99
N GLY A 43 9.33 17.74 3.20
CA GLY A 43 8.35 18.61 3.85
C GLY A 43 6.92 18.48 3.32
N VAL A 44 6.64 17.49 2.46
CA VAL A 44 5.31 17.31 1.88
C VAL A 44 4.48 16.34 2.74
N ASP A 45 3.35 16.83 3.27
CA ASP A 45 2.36 16.00 3.94
C ASP A 45 1.55 15.19 2.93
N ARG A 46 1.73 13.86 2.97
CA ARG A 46 1.08 12.90 2.09
C ARG A 46 -0.08 12.16 2.75
N THR A 47 -0.52 12.58 3.95
CA THR A 47 -1.53 11.86 4.74
C THR A 47 -2.83 11.65 3.96
N VAL A 48 -3.31 12.68 3.25
CA VAL A 48 -4.55 12.60 2.45
C VAL A 48 -4.38 11.63 1.27
N ALA A 49 -3.27 11.75 0.54
CA ALA A 49 -2.98 10.89 -0.61
C ALA A 49 -2.82 9.42 -0.19
N VAL A 50 -2.10 9.14 0.90
CA VAL A 50 -1.96 7.79 1.45
C VAL A 50 -3.31 7.21 1.89
N LYS A 51 -4.19 8.01 2.50
CA LYS A 51 -5.56 7.55 2.85
C LYS A 51 -6.37 7.19 1.61
N GLN A 52 -6.31 8.02 0.56
CA GLN A 52 -6.99 7.75 -0.69
C GLN A 52 -6.43 6.50 -1.38
N GLY A 53 -5.11 6.38 -1.47
CA GLY A 53 -4.45 5.22 -2.05
C GLY A 53 -4.71 3.93 -1.28
N PHE A 54 -4.74 3.97 0.05
CA PHE A 54 -5.16 2.83 0.86
C PHE A 54 -6.61 2.45 0.60
N GLY A 55 -7.49 3.44 0.41
CA GLY A 55 -8.89 3.20 0.01
C GLY A 55 -9.00 2.48 -1.34
N GLN A 56 -8.23 2.90 -2.34
CA GLN A 56 -8.17 2.25 -3.65
C GLN A 56 -7.61 0.82 -3.55
N LEU A 57 -6.52 0.65 -2.81
CA LEU A 57 -5.93 -0.67 -2.53
C LEU A 57 -6.93 -1.59 -1.82
N ALA A 58 -7.72 -1.07 -0.88
CA ALA A 58 -8.76 -1.85 -0.21
C ALA A 58 -9.93 -2.25 -1.12
N GLN A 59 -10.21 -1.50 -2.19
CA GLN A 59 -11.19 -1.91 -3.21
C GLN A 59 -10.67 -3.09 -4.05
N LEU A 60 -9.38 -3.06 -4.42
CA LEU A 60 -8.74 -4.08 -5.24
C LEU A 60 -8.33 -5.33 -4.43
N CYS A 61 -8.01 -5.14 -3.15
CA CYS A 61 -7.60 -6.16 -2.20
C CYS A 61 -8.36 -6.00 -0.87
N PRO A 62 -9.63 -6.46 -0.79
CA PRO A 62 -10.46 -6.27 0.40
C PRO A 62 -9.88 -6.83 1.70
N ALA A 63 -8.99 -7.82 1.62
CA ALA A 63 -8.36 -8.41 2.79
C ALA A 63 -7.39 -7.47 3.51
N ILE A 64 -6.89 -6.43 2.84
CA ILE A 64 -5.89 -5.51 3.42
C ILE A 64 -6.42 -4.74 4.63
N VAL A 65 -7.74 -4.53 4.72
CA VAL A 65 -8.36 -3.87 5.89
C VAL A 65 -8.26 -4.72 7.16
N LYS A 66 -7.90 -6.01 7.02
CA LYS A 66 -7.66 -6.95 8.12
C LYS A 66 -6.16 -7.19 8.36
N ALA A 67 -5.28 -6.44 7.70
CA ALA A 67 -3.85 -6.50 7.95
C ALA A 67 -3.53 -6.12 9.40
N LYS A 68 -2.52 -6.77 9.98
CA LYS A 68 -1.98 -6.42 11.29
C LYS A 68 -1.32 -5.03 11.26
N SER A 69 -0.60 -4.74 10.19
CA SER A 69 0.07 -3.46 9.98
C SER A 69 0.28 -3.21 8.50
N VAL A 70 0.29 -1.94 8.12
CA VAL A 70 0.63 -1.48 6.78
C VAL A 70 1.65 -0.37 6.90
N THR A 71 2.80 -0.53 6.27
CA THR A 71 3.78 0.55 6.11
C THR A 71 3.70 1.05 4.68
N VAL A 72 3.67 2.36 4.50
CA VAL A 72 3.57 3.01 3.20
C VAL A 72 4.83 3.82 2.97
N THR A 73 5.49 3.65 1.84
CA THR A 73 6.61 4.47 1.41
C THR A 73 6.26 5.16 0.11
N TYR A 74 6.46 6.48 0.02
CA TYR A 74 6.39 7.16 -1.27
C TYR A 74 7.74 7.08 -1.98
N GLU A 75 7.78 6.52 -3.18
CA GLU A 75 8.98 6.35 -4.00
C GLU A 75 8.84 7.20 -5.28
N GLN A 76 9.96 7.80 -5.72
CA GLN A 76 10.03 8.60 -6.95
C GLN A 76 11.39 8.44 -7.64
N GLY A 77 11.41 8.60 -8.97
CA GLY A 77 12.63 8.58 -9.77
C GLY A 77 13.43 7.29 -9.65
N GLU A 78 14.73 7.41 -9.33
CA GLU A 78 15.67 6.28 -9.29
C GLU A 78 15.29 5.17 -8.30
N PHE A 79 14.46 5.46 -7.29
CA PHE A 79 14.00 4.47 -6.32
C PHE A 79 12.97 3.48 -6.88
N LEU A 80 12.33 3.78 -8.02
CA LEU A 80 11.38 2.87 -8.67
C LEU A 80 12.08 1.71 -9.40
N LEU A 81 13.39 1.85 -9.68
CA LEU A 81 14.23 0.83 -10.32
C LEU A 81 13.51 0.19 -11.52
N TRP A 82 13.34 -1.13 -11.49
CA TRP A 82 12.71 -1.90 -12.55
C TRP A 82 11.27 -1.49 -12.87
N ARG A 83 10.50 -0.89 -11.94
CA ARG A 83 9.12 -0.41 -12.25
C ARG A 83 9.15 0.78 -13.20
N ASN A 84 10.17 1.63 -13.08
CA ASN A 84 10.41 2.68 -14.05
C ASN A 84 10.81 2.09 -15.41
N GLU A 85 11.76 1.15 -15.41
CA GLU A 85 12.28 0.55 -16.66
C GLU A 85 11.24 -0.28 -17.43
N GLN A 86 10.46 -1.10 -16.71
CA GLN A 86 9.53 -2.06 -17.32
C GLN A 86 8.13 -1.47 -17.56
N LEU A 87 7.67 -0.56 -16.70
CA LEU A 87 6.30 -0.06 -16.72
C LEU A 87 6.20 1.45 -16.97
N GLY A 88 7.33 2.15 -17.03
CA GLY A 88 7.39 3.60 -17.21
C GLY A 88 6.85 4.40 -16.02
N TRP A 89 6.77 3.80 -14.83
CA TRP A 89 6.29 4.47 -13.62
C TRP A 89 7.29 5.53 -13.15
N GLN A 90 6.81 6.72 -12.79
CA GLN A 90 7.65 7.83 -12.31
C GLN A 90 7.58 8.01 -10.79
N ASN A 91 6.40 7.79 -10.21
CA ASN A 91 6.15 7.84 -8.77
C ASN A 91 5.18 6.73 -8.35
N ASP A 92 5.33 6.22 -7.14
CA ASP A 92 4.36 5.32 -6.53
C ASP A 92 4.31 5.40 -5.00
N TYR A 93 3.23 4.83 -4.45
CA TYR A 93 3.14 4.45 -3.05
C TYR A 93 3.35 2.95 -2.92
N TYR A 94 4.45 2.56 -2.28
CA TYR A 94 4.74 1.19 -1.88
C TYR A 94 4.05 0.87 -0.54
N PHE A 95 3.09 -0.05 -0.56
CA PHE A 95 2.43 -0.57 0.63
C PHE A 95 3.00 -1.96 0.99
N GLN A 96 3.63 -2.03 2.15
CA GLN A 96 4.03 -3.28 2.81
C GLN A 96 2.99 -3.65 3.86
N ALA A 97 2.15 -4.64 3.56
CA ALA A 97 1.14 -5.13 4.50
C ALA A 97 1.58 -6.43 5.16
N VAL A 98 1.37 -6.55 6.47
CA VAL A 98 1.57 -7.79 7.21
C VAL A 98 0.22 -8.37 7.57
N ASP A 99 -0.09 -9.59 7.12
CA ASP A 99 -1.36 -10.24 7.42
C ASP A 99 -1.41 -10.77 8.87
N HIS A 100 -2.55 -11.36 9.24
CA HIS A 100 -2.76 -11.91 10.58
C HIS A 100 -1.88 -13.14 10.90
N ARG A 101 -1.33 -13.80 9.87
CA ARG A 101 -0.41 -14.94 9.99
C ARG A 101 1.05 -14.49 10.02
N GLY A 102 1.32 -13.20 9.88
CA GLY A 102 2.66 -12.63 9.84
C GLY A 102 3.28 -12.61 8.44
N GLU A 103 2.52 -12.98 7.41
CA GLU A 103 2.99 -12.95 6.04
C GLU A 103 3.03 -11.51 5.52
N THR A 104 4.11 -11.18 4.78
CA THR A 104 4.30 -9.85 4.21
C THR A 104 3.93 -9.83 2.73
N HIS A 105 3.03 -8.92 2.38
CA HIS A 105 2.54 -8.64 1.04
C HIS A 105 2.98 -7.25 0.59
N GLN A 106 3.32 -7.14 -0.70
CA GLN A 106 3.90 -5.96 -1.30
C GLN A 106 3.02 -5.46 -2.45
N PHE A 107 2.52 -4.25 -2.30
CA PHE A 107 1.69 -3.57 -3.29
C PHE A 107 2.33 -2.24 -3.67
N TYR A 108 2.16 -1.85 -4.92
CA TYR A 108 2.59 -0.54 -5.41
C TYR A 108 1.41 0.12 -6.09
N LEU A 109 1.19 1.39 -5.79
CA LEU A 109 0.11 2.18 -6.36
C LEU A 109 0.72 3.36 -7.11
N ARG A 110 0.51 3.41 -8.41
CA ARG A 110 1.08 4.43 -9.30
C ARG A 110 0.54 5.83 -8.96
N ASP A 111 1.42 6.84 -8.94
CA ASP A 111 1.11 8.23 -8.59
C ASP A 111 1.70 9.25 -9.60
N ASP A 112 1.57 8.98 -10.88
CA ASP A 112 2.08 9.83 -11.97
C ASP A 112 1.04 10.08 -13.09
N GLY A 113 -0.25 9.94 -12.76
CA GLY A 113 -1.38 10.26 -13.65
C GLY A 113 -2.06 9.06 -14.30
N LYS A 114 -1.63 7.82 -14.01
CA LYS A 114 -2.35 6.59 -14.35
C LYS A 114 -2.73 5.82 -13.10
N ASN A 115 -3.92 5.22 -13.11
CA ASN A 115 -4.41 4.37 -12.06
C ASN A 115 -3.98 2.92 -12.29
N GLU A 116 -2.84 2.56 -11.72
CA GLU A 116 -2.32 1.20 -11.79
C GLU A 116 -1.91 0.73 -10.39
N MET A 117 -2.25 -0.52 -10.08
CA MET A 117 -1.78 -1.21 -8.89
C MET A 117 -0.95 -2.42 -9.32
N LEU A 118 0.20 -2.59 -8.70
CA LEU A 118 1.08 -3.74 -8.88
C LEU A 118 1.11 -4.60 -7.62
N ILE A 119 1.00 -5.91 -7.79
CA ILE A 119 1.24 -6.93 -6.77
C ILE A 119 2.51 -7.67 -7.14
N ASN A 120 3.48 -7.69 -6.24
CA ASN A 120 4.81 -8.22 -6.55
C ASN A 120 4.97 -9.70 -6.13
N GLY A 121 5.43 -10.54 -7.07
CA GLY A 121 6.25 -11.72 -6.83
C GLY A 121 5.68 -12.90 -6.05
N LYS A 122 4.49 -12.80 -5.47
CA LYS A 122 3.94 -13.81 -4.55
C LYS A 122 2.52 -14.21 -4.92
N GLN A 123 2.33 -15.50 -5.20
CA GLN A 123 0.99 -16.09 -5.40
C GLN A 123 0.09 -15.87 -4.18
N SER A 124 0.64 -16.01 -2.97
CA SER A 124 -0.09 -15.78 -1.72
C SER A 124 -0.64 -14.35 -1.60
N SER A 125 -0.01 -13.35 -2.22
CA SER A 125 -0.56 -11.99 -2.27
C SER A 125 -1.79 -11.90 -3.17
N LEU A 126 -1.81 -12.60 -4.32
CA LEU A 126 -2.99 -12.69 -5.17
C LEU A 126 -4.12 -13.42 -4.45
N ASP A 127 -3.79 -14.57 -3.85
CA ASP A 127 -4.75 -15.40 -3.12
C ASP A 127 -5.36 -14.62 -1.95
N TRP A 128 -4.52 -13.85 -1.22
CA TRP A 128 -4.97 -13.02 -0.12
C TRP A 128 -5.93 -11.92 -0.57
N CYS A 129 -5.70 -11.33 -1.75
CA CYS A 129 -6.62 -10.37 -2.36
C CYS A 129 -7.84 -11.03 -3.05
N GLY A 130 -7.90 -12.37 -3.11
CA GLY A 130 -8.97 -13.10 -3.80
C GLY A 130 -8.88 -13.06 -5.33
N ILE A 131 -7.71 -12.72 -5.88
CA ILE A 131 -7.48 -12.60 -7.32
C ILE A 131 -7.16 -13.98 -7.90
N LYS A 132 -8.04 -14.47 -8.78
CA LYS A 132 -7.93 -15.79 -9.42
C LYS A 132 -7.00 -15.77 -10.65
N GLN A 133 -5.76 -15.34 -10.45
CA GLN A 133 -4.72 -15.33 -11.46
C GLN A 133 -3.50 -16.10 -10.98
N LYS A 134 -2.67 -16.56 -11.93
CA LYS A 134 -1.39 -17.18 -11.62
C LYS A 134 -0.32 -16.09 -11.64
N MET A 135 0.44 -15.96 -10.56
CA MET A 135 1.57 -15.04 -10.47
C MET A 135 2.67 -15.48 -11.44
N ASP A 136 3.13 -14.55 -12.26
CA ASP A 136 4.30 -14.71 -13.13
C ASP A 136 5.18 -13.47 -13.03
N GLY A 137 6.03 -13.43 -12.00
CA GLY A 137 6.86 -12.27 -11.65
C GLY A 137 6.09 -11.16 -10.94
N TYR A 138 5.10 -10.56 -11.58
CA TYR A 138 4.25 -9.51 -11.01
C TYR A 138 2.86 -9.51 -11.65
N TYR A 139 1.92 -8.85 -11.00
CA TYR A 139 0.55 -8.66 -11.51
C TYR A 139 0.17 -7.19 -11.49
N VAL A 140 -0.28 -6.64 -12.62
CA VAL A 140 -0.74 -5.24 -12.73
C VAL A 140 -2.25 -5.21 -12.96
N ILE A 141 -2.91 -4.29 -12.25
CA ILE A 141 -4.33 -3.99 -12.40
C ILE A 141 -4.47 -2.51 -12.74
N ALA A 142 -5.22 -2.19 -13.79
CA ALA A 142 -5.64 -0.82 -14.12
C ALA A 142 -7.09 -0.60 -13.65
N PHE A 143 -7.43 0.60 -13.17
CA PHE A 143 -8.75 0.92 -12.59
C PHE A 143 -9.22 2.36 -12.80
#